data_AF-A0A8H4K278-F1
#
_entry.id   AF-A0A8H4K278-F1
#
_cell.length_a   1.000
_cell.length_b   1.000
_cell.length_c   1.000
_cell.angle_alpha   90.00
_cell.angle_beta   90.00
_cell.angle_gamma   90.00
#
_symmetry.space_group_name_H-M   'P 1'
#
loop_
_entity.id
_entity.type
_entity.pdbx_description
1 polymer ?
#
loop_
_entity_poly.entity_id
_entity_poly.type
_entity_poly.pdbx_seq_one_letter_code
_entity_poly.pdbx_strand_id
1 'polypeptide(L)'
;MAAWVHEELGVELSVQPAYGSAMDTLATVPLVDAPECESLTFEDSIDSYRSFAGPARLTGKRVVSNEMGAVRGAGLMYHLPILLFSVNRAFLGGVNQNVLHGQVYSGEYYNTTWPGHVPFRYIFSGPWSPHLPVWSHGLQDSLSYMGRMQHVLQTSIAKADVAIYNKESATTIRTIYGAQDLLSEGWSWNYLTAENLQLSQAHVKNGVLAPEGPAWKAFIVEASQNVTLSAVVTLQSFAQNGLPVILSGGVPKYYSTKDGADKTKFERQLSNLLRTKNVHRVGLL
;
A
#
# COMPACT_ATOMS: atom_id res chain seq x y z
N MET A 1 -15.01 8.48 12.03
CA MET A 1 -13.88 8.44 12.99
C MET A 1 -12.90 9.58 12.72
N ALA A 2 -12.29 9.68 11.53
CA ALA A 2 -11.37 10.78 11.18
C ALA A 2 -11.96 12.17 11.48
N ALA A 3 -13.13 12.49 10.91
CA ALA A 3 -13.81 13.77 11.18
C ALA A 3 -14.02 14.04 12.68
N TRP A 4 -14.44 13.02 13.44
CA TRP A 4 -14.66 13.15 14.89
C TRP A 4 -13.35 13.43 15.66
N VAL A 5 -12.24 12.75 15.35
CA VAL A 5 -10.97 13.03 16.05
C VAL A 5 -10.40 14.40 15.66
N HIS A 6 -10.63 14.85 14.43
CA HIS A 6 -10.26 16.19 14.00
C HIS A 6 -11.06 17.27 14.75
N GLU A 7 -12.38 17.12 14.80
CA GLU A 7 -13.30 18.12 15.35
C GLU A 7 -13.28 18.17 16.88
N GLU A 8 -13.26 17.01 17.54
CA GLU A 8 -13.41 16.93 19.00
C GLU A 8 -12.07 16.91 19.75
N LEU A 9 -11.02 16.37 19.13
CA LEU A 9 -9.72 16.18 19.79
C LEU A 9 -8.59 17.02 19.16
N GLY A 10 -8.77 17.54 17.94
CA GLY A 10 -7.74 18.32 17.25
C GLY A 10 -6.48 17.51 16.89
N VAL A 11 -6.62 16.19 16.69
CA VAL A 11 -5.49 15.27 16.39
C VAL A 11 -5.70 14.51 15.08
N GLU A 12 -4.58 14.16 14.42
CA GLU A 12 -4.58 13.29 13.23
C GLU A 12 -4.86 11.82 13.60
N LEU A 13 -5.46 11.07 12.66
CA LEU A 13 -5.79 9.65 12.81
C LEU A 13 -4.76 8.76 12.10
N SER A 14 -4.09 7.92 12.90
CA SER A 14 -3.34 6.76 12.43
C SER A 14 -4.07 5.47 12.79
N VAL A 15 -4.26 4.58 11.82
CA VAL A 15 -4.93 3.28 12.02
C VAL A 15 -4.57 2.34 10.87
N GLN A 16 -4.67 1.02 11.10
CA GLN A 16 -4.64 0.01 10.06
C GLN A 16 -6.00 -0.08 9.34
N PRO A 17 -6.17 0.51 8.14
CA PRO A 17 -7.46 0.63 7.51
C PRO A 17 -7.89 -0.72 6.89
N ALA A 18 -9.17 -1.09 7.06
CA ALA A 18 -9.76 -2.34 6.56
C ALA A 18 -9.04 -3.64 6.99
N TYR A 19 -8.19 -3.57 8.02
CA TYR A 19 -7.42 -4.72 8.47
C TYR A 19 -8.35 -5.87 8.90
N GLY A 20 -8.10 -7.07 8.37
CA GLY A 20 -8.91 -8.28 8.62
C GLY A 20 -10.40 -8.17 8.25
N SER A 21 -10.80 -7.14 7.48
CA SER A 21 -12.21 -6.84 7.20
C SER A 21 -12.62 -7.21 5.77
N ALA A 22 -13.91 -7.44 5.55
CA ALA A 22 -14.50 -7.64 4.22
C ALA A 22 -14.68 -6.30 3.48
N MET A 23 -13.58 -5.57 3.29
CA MET A 23 -13.54 -4.27 2.62
C MET A 23 -12.36 -4.21 1.66
N ASP A 24 -12.44 -3.30 0.69
CA ASP A 24 -11.30 -2.96 -0.16
C ASP A 24 -10.32 -2.08 0.62
N THR A 25 -9.12 -2.59 0.89
CA THR A 25 -8.10 -1.83 1.63
C THR A 25 -7.70 -0.55 0.89
N LEU A 26 -7.54 -0.59 -0.44
CA LEU A 26 -7.08 0.56 -1.22
C LEU A 26 -8.12 1.69 -1.22
N ALA A 27 -9.41 1.34 -1.13
CA ALA A 27 -10.49 2.32 -1.02
C ALA A 27 -10.52 3.04 0.34
N THR A 28 -9.99 2.40 1.40
CA THR A 28 -10.05 2.94 2.77
C THR A 28 -8.82 3.74 3.17
N VAL A 29 -7.66 3.49 2.55
CA VAL A 29 -6.41 4.23 2.78
C VAL A 29 -6.59 5.77 2.69
N PRO A 30 -7.31 6.33 1.70
CA PRO A 30 -7.56 7.79 1.63
C PRO A 30 -8.29 8.40 2.83
N LEU A 31 -8.99 7.61 3.63
CA LEU A 31 -9.95 8.08 4.65
C LEU A 31 -9.30 8.48 5.99
N VAL A 32 -7.99 8.29 6.14
CA VAL A 32 -7.23 8.53 7.37
C VAL A 32 -5.97 9.34 7.08
N ASP A 33 -5.36 9.98 8.09
CA ASP A 33 -4.25 10.91 7.87
C ASP A 33 -2.91 10.19 7.69
N ALA A 34 -2.66 9.19 8.54
CA ALA A 34 -1.48 8.32 8.50
C ALA A 34 -1.94 6.85 8.41
N PRO A 35 -2.27 6.34 7.21
CA PRO A 35 -2.64 4.95 7.04
C PRO A 35 -1.48 4.04 7.44
N GLU A 36 -1.76 3.00 8.22
CA GLU A 36 -0.77 2.04 8.71
C GLU A 36 -0.98 0.65 8.10
N CYS A 37 0.06 0.02 7.57
CA CYS A 37 0.05 -1.41 7.25
C CYS A 37 0.79 -2.21 8.34
N GLU A 38 1.13 -3.47 8.08
CA GLU A 38 1.83 -4.31 9.04
C GLU A 38 2.76 -5.31 8.34
N SER A 39 3.97 -5.51 8.85
CA SER A 39 4.93 -6.49 8.33
C SER A 39 4.50 -7.94 8.45
N LEU A 40 3.75 -8.28 9.50
CA LEU A 40 3.31 -9.65 9.75
C LEU A 40 2.27 -10.09 8.71
N THR A 41 1.16 -9.36 8.61
CA THR A 41 0.11 -9.72 7.66
C THR A 41 0.54 -9.47 6.21
N PHE A 42 1.38 -8.47 5.93
CA PHE A 42 1.86 -8.23 4.57
C PHE A 42 3.07 -9.12 4.20
N GLU A 43 3.56 -9.97 5.11
CA GLU A 43 4.67 -10.89 4.90
C GLU A 43 5.95 -10.22 4.36
N ASP A 44 6.25 -8.99 4.81
CA ASP A 44 7.34 -8.15 4.27
C ASP A 44 7.28 -7.99 2.72
N SER A 45 6.11 -8.12 2.12
CA SER A 45 5.92 -8.06 0.67
C SER A 45 6.02 -6.63 0.15
N ILE A 46 7.05 -6.38 -0.67
CA ILE A 46 7.22 -5.12 -1.40
C ILE A 46 5.97 -4.81 -2.23
N ASP A 47 5.35 -5.85 -2.81
CA ASP A 47 4.18 -5.68 -3.67
C ASP A 47 2.94 -5.24 -2.88
N SER A 48 2.71 -5.84 -1.71
CA SER A 48 1.61 -5.45 -0.82
C SER A 48 1.81 -4.02 -0.30
N TYR A 49 3.05 -3.63 0.02
CA TYR A 49 3.35 -2.25 0.39
C TYR A 49 3.14 -1.26 -0.77
N ARG A 50 3.49 -1.61 -2.01
CA ARG A 50 3.21 -0.78 -3.20
C ARG A 50 1.71 -0.55 -3.39
N SER A 51 0.92 -1.58 -3.07
CA SER A 51 -0.53 -1.53 -3.10
C SER A 51 -1.08 -0.53 -2.10
N PHE A 52 -0.60 -0.61 -0.86
CA PHE A 52 -1.00 0.29 0.21
C PHE A 52 -0.53 1.74 -0.02
N ALA A 53 0.69 1.92 -0.55
CA ALA A 53 1.27 3.24 -0.81
C ALA A 53 0.61 3.98 -1.98
N GLY A 54 -0.02 3.29 -2.95
CA GLY A 54 -0.61 3.90 -4.14
C GLY A 54 -1.71 4.92 -3.83
N PRO A 55 -2.80 4.54 -3.14
CA PRO A 55 -3.86 5.44 -2.76
C PRO A 55 -3.40 6.54 -1.79
N ALA A 56 -2.43 6.24 -0.92
CA ALA A 56 -1.82 7.22 -0.03
C ALA A 56 -1.08 8.31 -0.82
N ARG A 57 -0.27 7.92 -1.82
CA ARG A 57 0.42 8.87 -2.72
C ARG A 57 -0.56 9.68 -3.56
N LEU A 58 -1.60 9.04 -4.11
CA LEU A 58 -2.66 9.74 -4.86
C LEU A 58 -3.28 10.87 -4.06
N THR A 59 -3.53 10.63 -2.77
CA THR A 59 -4.19 11.59 -1.87
C THR A 59 -3.22 12.48 -1.11
N GLY A 60 -1.93 12.45 -1.46
CA GLY A 60 -0.92 13.32 -0.87
C GLY A 60 -0.67 13.07 0.61
N LYS A 61 -0.91 11.85 1.10
CA LYS A 61 -0.62 11.50 2.49
C LYS A 61 0.88 11.66 2.73
N ARG A 62 1.23 12.43 3.77
CA ARG A 62 2.63 12.66 4.17
C ARG A 62 3.25 11.39 4.75
N VAL A 63 2.46 10.62 5.51
CA VAL A 63 2.91 9.43 6.23
C VAL A 63 2.19 8.20 5.69
N VAL A 64 2.97 7.16 5.41
CA VAL A 64 2.51 5.78 5.19
C VAL A 64 3.24 4.94 6.22
N SER A 65 2.51 4.52 7.26
CA SER A 65 3.06 3.81 8.41
C SER A 65 3.08 2.31 8.21
N ASN A 66 3.93 1.61 8.96
CA ASN A 66 4.00 0.16 9.01
C ASN A 66 4.36 -0.29 10.42
N GLU A 67 3.48 -1.10 11.02
CA GLU A 67 3.83 -1.86 12.21
C GLU A 67 4.87 -2.93 11.83
N MET A 68 6.10 -2.75 12.32
CA MET A 68 7.29 -3.41 11.79
C MET A 68 7.87 -4.42 12.79
N GLY A 69 8.12 -5.64 12.33
CA GLY A 69 8.90 -6.64 13.04
C GLY A 69 8.09 -7.52 13.98
N ALA A 70 6.79 -7.70 13.76
CA ALA A 70 5.93 -8.65 14.47
C ALA A 70 6.08 -10.11 13.98
N VAL A 71 7.32 -10.61 13.87
CA VAL A 71 7.60 -11.94 13.29
C VAL A 71 7.20 -13.08 14.24
N ARG A 72 6.27 -13.93 13.79
CA ARG A 72 5.80 -15.10 14.54
C ARG A 72 6.92 -16.16 14.65
N GLY A 73 7.07 -16.74 15.84
CA GLY A 73 8.06 -17.75 16.16
C GLY A 73 9.48 -17.22 16.42
N ALA A 74 9.67 -15.89 16.38
CA ALA A 74 10.97 -15.25 16.52
C ALA A 74 11.15 -14.53 17.87
N GLY A 75 10.49 -15.00 18.93
CA GLY A 75 10.63 -14.46 20.29
C GLY A 75 12.10 -14.47 20.73
N LEU A 76 12.64 -13.30 21.05
CA LEU A 76 14.06 -13.08 21.39
C LEU A 76 15.08 -13.47 20.29
N MET A 77 14.64 -13.84 19.08
CA MET A 77 15.48 -14.34 17.98
C MET A 77 15.45 -13.42 16.76
N TYR A 78 15.09 -12.15 16.94
CA TYR A 78 14.98 -11.17 15.85
C TYR A 78 16.12 -10.17 15.90
N HIS A 79 17.12 -10.43 15.07
CA HIS A 79 18.37 -9.66 15.04
C HIS A 79 18.24 -8.40 14.17
N LEU A 80 19.01 -7.36 14.48
CA LEU A 80 19.00 -6.09 13.76
C LEU A 80 19.16 -6.22 12.23
N PRO A 81 20.00 -7.11 11.67
CA PRO A 81 20.08 -7.28 10.23
C PRO A 81 18.77 -7.76 9.59
N ILE A 82 18.01 -8.61 10.30
CA ILE A 82 16.69 -9.09 9.83
C ILE A 82 15.69 -7.94 9.90
N LEU A 83 15.69 -7.17 10.98
CA LEU A 83 14.87 -5.94 11.09
C LEU A 83 15.17 -4.98 9.94
N LEU A 84 16.45 -4.69 9.68
CA LEU A 84 16.86 -3.77 8.61
C LEU A 84 16.49 -4.31 7.23
N PHE A 85 16.51 -5.63 7.02
CA PHE A 85 16.01 -6.25 5.80
C PHE A 85 14.51 -5.97 5.60
N SER A 86 13.67 -6.24 6.61
CA SER A 86 12.23 -5.96 6.57
C SER A 86 11.92 -4.47 6.37
N VAL A 87 12.61 -3.59 7.10
CA VAL A 87 12.52 -2.13 6.97
C VAL A 87 12.86 -1.65 5.55
N ASN A 88 13.94 -2.15 4.96
CA ASN A 88 14.35 -1.75 3.61
C ASN A 88 13.33 -2.21 2.56
N ARG A 89 12.72 -3.39 2.74
CA ARG A 89 11.63 -3.84 1.87
C ARG A 89 10.40 -2.94 2.00
N ALA A 90 10.05 -2.52 3.21
CA ALA A 90 8.98 -1.56 3.44
C ALA A 90 9.25 -0.22 2.73
N PHE A 91 10.48 0.33 2.85
CA PHE A 91 10.88 1.54 2.13
C PHE A 91 10.77 1.39 0.61
N LEU A 92 11.23 0.26 0.04
CA LEU A 92 11.09 -0.02 -1.40
C LEU A 92 9.63 -0.12 -1.84
N GLY A 93 8.75 -0.55 -0.95
CA GLY A 93 7.31 -0.61 -1.15
C GLY A 93 6.60 0.74 -1.08
N GLY A 94 7.24 1.77 -0.51
CA GLY A 94 6.69 3.10 -0.35
C GLY A 94 6.17 3.44 1.05
N VAL A 95 6.37 2.56 2.04
CA VAL A 95 6.28 2.93 3.45
C VAL A 95 7.34 3.97 3.75
N ASN A 96 7.01 4.98 4.55
CA ASN A 96 7.96 6.03 4.93
C ASN A 96 7.97 6.34 6.43
N GLN A 97 7.28 5.53 7.24
CA GLN A 97 7.36 5.54 8.70
C GLN A 97 7.21 4.11 9.22
N ASN A 98 8.26 3.55 9.83
CA ASN A 98 8.17 2.25 10.47
C ASN A 98 8.00 2.45 11.98
N VAL A 99 7.04 1.76 12.57
CA VAL A 99 6.76 1.72 14.01
C VAL A 99 7.10 0.33 14.49
N LEU A 100 8.15 0.17 15.29
CA LEU A 100 8.59 -1.17 15.71
C LEU A 100 7.57 -1.80 16.65
N HIS A 101 7.13 -3.03 16.32
CA HIS A 101 6.35 -3.91 17.18
C HIS A 101 7.29 -4.67 18.11
N GLY A 102 7.31 -4.45 19.42
CA GLY A 102 6.76 -3.33 20.19
C GLY A 102 7.72 -3.03 21.35
N GLN A 103 7.73 -1.82 21.89
CA GLN A 103 8.49 -1.57 23.12
C GLN A 103 7.75 -2.13 24.32
N VAL A 104 8.39 -3.03 25.07
CA VAL A 104 7.75 -3.66 26.24
C VAL A 104 8.01 -2.84 27.49
N TYR A 105 7.10 -2.97 28.46
CA TYR A 105 7.29 -2.37 29.78
C TYR A 105 8.63 -2.83 30.37
N SER A 106 9.51 -1.87 30.67
CA SER A 106 10.86 -2.12 31.15
C SER A 106 11.01 -1.97 32.67
N GLY A 107 9.93 -1.70 33.40
CA GLY A 107 9.97 -1.67 34.85
C GLY A 107 9.94 -3.06 35.47
N GLU A 108 10.10 -3.12 36.79
CA GLU A 108 9.96 -4.38 37.52
C GLU A 108 8.54 -4.93 37.38
N TYR A 109 8.44 -6.22 37.06
CA TYR A 109 7.17 -6.93 36.96
C TYR A 109 7.20 -8.13 37.90
N TYR A 110 6.15 -8.26 38.71
CA TYR A 110 6.07 -9.28 39.75
C TYR A 110 6.31 -10.69 39.18
N ASN A 111 7.17 -11.45 39.87
CA ASN A 111 7.49 -12.84 39.55
C ASN A 111 8.01 -13.04 38.11
N THR A 112 8.87 -12.13 37.64
CA THR A 112 9.59 -12.26 36.37
C THR A 112 11.10 -12.35 36.59
N THR A 113 11.78 -13.03 35.68
CA THR A 113 13.24 -13.03 35.54
C THR A 113 13.62 -12.33 34.24
N TRP A 114 14.92 -12.18 33.95
CA TRP A 114 15.37 -11.64 32.66
C TRP A 114 14.65 -12.32 31.48
N PRO A 115 14.16 -11.59 30.46
CA PRO A 115 14.29 -10.13 30.24
C PRO A 115 13.13 -9.29 30.83
N GLY A 116 12.39 -9.81 31.81
CA GLY A 116 11.26 -9.14 32.46
C GLY A 116 9.92 -9.56 31.83
N HIS A 117 8.98 -8.62 31.76
CA HIS A 117 7.69 -8.86 31.11
C HIS A 117 7.86 -8.98 29.58
N VAL A 118 7.44 -10.10 29.01
CA VAL A 118 7.41 -10.31 27.56
C VAL A 118 5.97 -10.59 27.12
N PRO A 119 5.40 -9.76 26.23
CA PRO A 119 4.03 -9.94 25.76
C PRO A 119 3.91 -11.17 24.86
N PHE A 120 2.67 -11.57 24.59
CA PHE A 120 2.35 -12.65 23.66
C PHE A 120 3.04 -14.00 23.93
N ARG A 121 3.46 -14.27 25.17
CA ARG A 121 4.09 -15.55 25.56
C ARG A 121 5.27 -15.93 24.66
N TYR A 122 6.11 -14.96 24.28
CA TYR A 122 7.27 -15.17 23.39
C TYR A 122 6.91 -15.62 21.95
N ILE A 123 5.65 -15.52 21.54
CA ILE A 123 5.21 -15.94 20.20
C ILE A 123 5.75 -14.99 19.12
N PHE A 124 5.93 -13.71 19.43
CA PHE A 124 6.37 -12.71 18.47
C PHE A 124 7.73 -12.12 18.84
N SER A 125 8.45 -11.65 17.83
CA SER A 125 9.75 -11.00 17.98
C SER A 125 9.69 -9.62 18.64
N GLY A 126 10.88 -9.14 19.00
CA GLY A 126 11.11 -7.74 19.31
C GLY A 126 10.38 -7.23 20.54
N PRO A 127 10.52 -7.84 21.73
CA PRO A 127 10.15 -7.16 22.97
C PRO A 127 11.20 -6.08 23.27
N TRP A 128 11.27 -5.05 22.42
CA TRP A 128 12.33 -4.03 22.45
C TRP A 128 12.34 -3.37 23.83
N SER A 129 13.46 -3.48 24.55
CA SER A 129 13.59 -3.02 25.93
C SER A 129 15.06 -2.88 26.33
N PRO A 130 15.38 -1.99 27.29
CA PRO A 130 16.69 -1.90 27.93
C PRO A 130 17.25 -3.22 28.47
N HIS A 131 16.40 -4.22 28.74
CA HIS A 131 16.83 -5.52 29.22
C HIS A 131 17.48 -6.39 28.13
N LEU A 132 17.30 -6.06 26.85
CA LEU A 132 17.89 -6.80 25.74
C LEU A 132 19.28 -6.24 25.40
N PRO A 133 20.30 -7.09 25.13
CA PRO A 133 21.64 -6.64 24.75
C PRO A 133 21.64 -5.64 23.58
N VAL A 134 20.75 -5.84 22.61
CA VAL A 134 20.63 -4.99 21.41
C VAL A 134 20.40 -3.52 21.75
N TRP A 135 19.80 -3.20 22.89
CA TRP A 135 19.51 -1.84 23.33
C TRP A 135 20.78 -0.98 23.41
N SER A 136 21.86 -1.55 23.93
CA SER A 136 23.17 -0.90 24.06
C SER A 136 24.15 -1.28 22.93
N HIS A 137 23.72 -2.14 22.01
CA HIS A 137 24.57 -2.73 20.98
C HIS A 137 23.89 -2.66 19.60
N GLY A 138 23.80 -1.45 19.06
CA GLY A 138 23.44 -1.19 17.66
C GLY A 138 21.98 -0.81 17.39
N LEU A 139 21.06 -0.91 18.37
CA LEU A 139 19.68 -0.47 18.17
C LEU A 139 19.61 1.02 17.83
N GLN A 140 20.39 1.85 18.53
CA GLN A 140 20.48 3.29 18.23
C GLN A 140 20.93 3.55 16.78
N ASP A 141 21.92 2.79 16.28
CA ASP A 141 22.42 2.97 14.91
C ASP A 141 21.36 2.58 13.86
N SER A 142 20.63 1.49 14.13
CA SER A 142 19.53 1.03 13.27
C SER A 142 18.38 2.03 13.25
N LEU A 143 17.96 2.55 14.41
CA LEU A 143 16.93 3.58 14.50
C LEU A 143 17.39 4.91 13.87
N SER A 144 18.66 5.26 14.00
CA SER A 144 19.22 6.46 13.36
C SER A 144 19.24 6.33 11.84
N TYR A 145 19.57 5.14 11.31
CA TYR A 145 19.45 4.82 9.90
C TYR A 145 18.00 4.94 9.42
N MET A 146 17.06 4.32 10.14
CA MET A 146 15.63 4.41 9.83
C MET A 146 15.15 5.87 9.82
N GLY A 147 15.51 6.66 10.83
CA GLY A 147 15.14 8.08 10.92
C GLY A 147 15.63 8.90 9.72
N ARG A 148 16.87 8.67 9.25
CA ARG A 148 17.40 9.34 8.05
C ARG A 148 16.63 8.94 6.79
N MET A 149 16.35 7.65 6.61
CA MET A 149 15.59 7.17 5.45
C MET A 149 14.16 7.72 5.45
N GLN A 150 13.48 7.68 6.59
CA GLN A 150 12.13 8.24 6.74
C GLN A 150 12.12 9.75 6.46
N HIS A 151 13.11 10.50 6.95
CA HIS A 151 13.22 11.93 6.65
C HIS A 151 13.31 12.21 5.14
N VAL A 152 14.18 11.48 4.42
CA VAL A 152 14.32 11.62 2.96
C VAL A 152 13.01 11.27 2.25
N LEU A 153 12.38 10.14 2.63
CA LEU A 153 11.15 9.65 2.00
C LEU A 153 9.91 10.50 2.30
N GLN A 154 9.93 11.31 3.36
CA GLN A 154 8.83 12.22 3.73
C GLN A 154 9.00 13.65 3.20
N THR A 155 10.20 14.02 2.71
CA THR A 155 10.50 15.40 2.27
C THR A 155 10.12 15.65 0.79
N SER A 156 9.87 14.60 0.01
CA SER A 156 9.58 14.72 -1.42
C SER A 156 8.29 14.00 -1.83
N ILE A 157 7.76 14.38 -2.99
CA ILE A 157 6.61 13.70 -3.59
C ILE A 157 7.13 12.46 -4.32
N ALA A 158 6.86 11.29 -3.76
CA ALA A 158 7.24 10.02 -4.36
C ALA A 158 6.55 9.83 -5.72
N LYS A 159 7.34 9.59 -6.76
CA LYS A 159 6.87 9.28 -8.12
C LYS A 159 6.93 7.77 -8.37
N ALA A 160 6.05 7.28 -9.23
CA ALA A 160 6.12 5.94 -9.80
C ALA A 160 5.70 6.00 -11.27
N ASP A 161 6.18 5.06 -12.09
CA ASP A 161 6.00 5.18 -13.54
C ASP A 161 4.60 4.79 -14.00
N VAL A 162 4.00 3.75 -13.41
CA VAL A 162 2.67 3.26 -13.82
C VAL A 162 1.77 2.95 -12.63
N ALA A 163 0.45 3.02 -12.86
CA ALA A 163 -0.55 2.53 -11.93
C ALA A 163 -1.17 1.24 -12.47
N ILE A 164 -1.42 0.27 -11.58
CA ILE A 164 -2.06 -1.00 -11.92
C ILE A 164 -3.42 -1.08 -11.20
N TYR A 165 -4.46 -1.51 -11.91
CA TYR A 165 -5.77 -1.72 -11.32
C TYR A 165 -5.76 -2.91 -10.34
N ASN A 166 -6.27 -2.70 -9.12
CA ASN A 166 -6.55 -3.78 -8.18
C ASN A 166 -7.86 -3.49 -7.44
N LYS A 167 -8.90 -4.30 -7.67
CA LYS A 167 -10.19 -4.20 -6.99
C LYS A 167 -10.47 -5.46 -6.20
N GLU A 168 -10.85 -5.29 -4.94
CA GLU A 168 -11.15 -6.41 -4.05
C GLU A 168 -12.49 -6.23 -3.33
N SER A 169 -13.10 -7.35 -2.94
CA SER A 169 -14.32 -7.38 -2.12
C SER A 169 -14.02 -7.54 -0.63
N ALA A 170 -12.81 -8.00 -0.30
CA ALA A 170 -12.33 -8.25 1.05
C ALA A 170 -10.81 -8.08 1.07
N THR A 171 -10.26 -7.68 2.21
CA THR A 171 -8.82 -7.54 2.37
C THR A 171 -8.16 -8.89 2.17
N THR A 172 -7.30 -8.99 1.16
CA THR A 172 -6.55 -10.22 0.90
C THR A 172 -5.07 -9.92 0.75
N ILE A 173 -4.25 -10.83 1.28
CA ILE A 173 -2.80 -10.76 1.14
C ILE A 173 -2.40 -11.73 0.04
N ARG A 174 -1.92 -11.16 -1.06
CA ARG A 174 -1.34 -11.90 -2.18
C ARG A 174 -0.40 -11.00 -2.95
N THR A 175 0.47 -11.61 -3.74
CA THR A 175 1.11 -10.91 -4.86
C THR A 175 0.02 -10.55 -5.87
N ILE A 176 -0.09 -9.27 -6.20
CA ILE A 176 -1.06 -8.76 -7.17
C ILE A 176 -0.45 -8.86 -8.57
N TYR A 177 0.72 -8.25 -8.77
CA TYR A 177 1.47 -8.30 -10.02
C TYR A 177 2.69 -9.21 -9.86
N GLY A 178 2.60 -10.44 -10.37
CA GLY A 178 3.65 -11.45 -10.24
C GLY A 178 4.72 -11.42 -11.34
N ALA A 179 4.43 -10.75 -12.47
CA ALA A 179 5.35 -10.69 -13.59
C ALA A 179 6.59 -9.84 -13.26
N GLN A 180 7.72 -10.23 -13.85
CA GLN A 180 9.01 -9.57 -13.62
C GLN A 180 9.38 -8.60 -14.74
N ASP A 181 8.54 -8.46 -15.76
CA ASP A 181 8.78 -7.65 -16.96
C ASP A 181 9.00 -6.18 -16.63
N LEU A 182 8.10 -5.56 -15.87
CA LEU A 182 8.24 -4.18 -15.41
C LEU A 182 9.53 -4.00 -14.61
N LEU A 183 9.79 -4.90 -13.66
CA LEU A 183 10.97 -4.82 -12.81
C LEU A 183 12.28 -5.00 -13.59
N SER A 184 12.32 -5.93 -14.54
CA SER A 184 13.49 -6.24 -15.37
C SER A 184 13.87 -5.05 -16.27
N GLU A 185 12.88 -4.27 -16.68
CA GLU A 185 13.04 -3.05 -17.47
C GLU A 185 13.17 -1.78 -16.60
N GLY A 186 13.23 -1.92 -15.27
CA GLY A 186 13.44 -0.81 -14.33
C GLY A 186 12.22 0.06 -14.04
N TRP A 187 11.02 -0.40 -14.38
CA TRP A 187 9.76 0.32 -14.11
C TRP A 187 9.30 0.16 -12.66
N SER A 188 8.77 1.25 -12.14
CA SER A 188 8.13 1.29 -10.82
C SER A 188 6.61 1.40 -10.95
N TRP A 189 5.87 0.83 -9.99
CA TRP A 189 4.42 0.87 -10.02
C TRP A 189 3.79 1.01 -8.64
N ASN A 190 2.55 1.50 -8.66
CA ASN A 190 1.61 1.47 -7.54
C ASN A 190 0.29 0.86 -8.00
N TYR A 191 -0.60 0.60 -7.05
CA TYR A 191 -1.95 0.11 -7.35
C TYR A 191 -3.02 1.14 -7.03
N LEU A 192 -4.12 1.07 -7.75
CA LEU A 192 -5.32 1.86 -7.51
C LEU A 192 -6.56 0.98 -7.69
N THR A 193 -7.55 1.19 -6.83
CA THR A 193 -8.88 0.58 -6.96
C THR A 193 -9.87 1.54 -7.65
N ALA A 194 -11.04 1.04 -8.03
CA ALA A 194 -12.08 1.81 -8.73
C ALA A 194 -12.48 3.09 -7.97
N GLU A 195 -12.60 3.00 -6.65
CA GLU A 195 -12.95 4.11 -5.76
C GLU A 195 -11.88 5.21 -5.78
N ASN A 196 -10.59 4.84 -5.89
CA ASN A 196 -9.52 5.83 -5.99
C ASN A 196 -9.59 6.62 -7.29
N LEU A 197 -10.05 6.00 -8.39
CA LEU A 197 -10.18 6.68 -9.69
C LEU A 197 -11.27 7.77 -9.69
N GLN A 198 -12.16 7.78 -8.69
CA GLN A 198 -13.20 8.81 -8.55
C GLN A 198 -12.75 10.02 -7.72
N LEU A 199 -11.54 9.97 -7.14
CA LEU A 199 -11.00 11.09 -6.37
C LEU A 199 -10.58 12.23 -7.29
N SER A 200 -10.69 13.48 -6.83
CA SER A 200 -10.35 14.66 -7.64
C SER A 200 -8.87 14.71 -8.04
N GLN A 201 -7.99 14.10 -7.24
CA GLN A 201 -6.57 13.95 -7.54
C GLN A 201 -6.33 12.96 -8.70
N ALA A 202 -7.25 12.03 -8.96
CA ALA A 202 -7.15 11.07 -10.05
C ALA A 202 -7.65 11.69 -11.36
N HIS A 203 -6.92 12.68 -11.87
CA HIS A 203 -7.20 13.30 -13.15
C HIS A 203 -5.98 13.24 -14.07
N VAL A 204 -6.22 13.33 -15.38
CA VAL A 204 -5.16 13.30 -16.40
C VAL A 204 -4.93 14.69 -16.95
N LYS A 205 -3.67 15.11 -16.97
CA LYS A 205 -3.22 16.35 -17.61
C LYS A 205 -1.96 16.05 -18.42
N ASN A 206 -1.95 16.48 -19.68
CA ASN A 206 -0.83 16.24 -20.60
C ASN A 206 -0.40 14.76 -20.67
N GLY A 207 -1.37 13.84 -20.65
CA GLY A 207 -1.12 12.40 -20.68
C GLY A 207 -0.56 11.77 -19.41
N VAL A 208 -0.55 12.50 -18.28
CA VAL A 208 -0.06 12.03 -16.98
C VAL A 208 -1.21 12.01 -15.97
N LEU A 209 -1.36 10.90 -15.25
CA LEU A 209 -2.34 10.73 -14.17
C LEU A 209 -1.81 11.26 -12.84
N ALA A 210 -2.63 12.02 -12.11
CA ALA A 210 -2.29 12.63 -10.82
C ALA A 210 -0.97 13.45 -10.89
N PRO A 211 -0.89 14.46 -11.77
CA PRO A 211 0.35 15.16 -12.12
C PRO A 211 1.00 15.89 -10.93
N GLU A 212 0.20 16.39 -9.98
CA GLU A 212 0.68 17.05 -8.76
C GLU A 212 1.23 16.06 -7.71
N GLY A 213 0.82 14.80 -7.78
CA GLY A 213 1.21 13.75 -6.83
C GLY A 213 2.16 12.73 -7.48
N PRO A 214 1.79 11.46 -7.62
CA PRO A 214 2.69 10.40 -8.12
C PRO A 214 3.02 10.49 -9.62
N ALA A 215 2.23 11.22 -10.43
CA ALA A 215 2.46 11.47 -11.85
C ALA A 215 2.68 10.20 -12.71
N TRP A 216 1.75 9.24 -12.63
CA TRP A 216 1.84 8.01 -13.41
C TRP A 216 1.66 8.26 -14.91
N LYS A 217 2.50 7.60 -15.72
CA LYS A 217 2.60 7.77 -17.17
C LYS A 217 1.79 6.76 -17.96
N ALA A 218 1.29 5.70 -17.32
CA ALA A 218 0.37 4.75 -17.91
C ALA A 218 -0.49 4.08 -16.83
N PHE A 219 -1.60 3.48 -17.26
CA PHE A 219 -2.48 2.71 -16.40
C PHE A 219 -2.70 1.30 -16.95
N ILE A 220 -2.40 0.28 -16.15
CA ILE A 220 -2.46 -1.13 -16.55
C ILE A 220 -3.67 -1.81 -15.93
N VAL A 221 -4.38 -2.61 -16.74
CA VAL A 221 -5.44 -3.51 -16.28
C VAL A 221 -5.15 -4.90 -16.81
N GLU A 222 -4.91 -5.85 -15.92
CA GLU A 222 -4.71 -7.25 -16.31
C GLU A 222 -6.03 -7.96 -16.60
N ALA A 223 -6.04 -8.91 -17.53
CA ALA A 223 -7.22 -9.71 -17.86
C ALA A 223 -7.72 -10.60 -16.72
N SER A 224 -6.87 -10.86 -15.72
CA SER A 224 -7.23 -11.55 -14.47
C SER A 224 -8.14 -10.70 -13.57
N GLN A 225 -8.19 -9.38 -13.78
CA GLN A 225 -8.97 -8.45 -12.96
C GLN A 225 -10.44 -8.39 -13.40
N ASN A 226 -11.29 -8.21 -12.39
CA ASN A 226 -12.68 -7.81 -12.58
C ASN A 226 -12.77 -6.29 -12.37
N VAL A 227 -13.32 -5.57 -13.35
CA VAL A 227 -13.37 -4.10 -13.36
C VAL A 227 -14.82 -3.61 -13.22
N THR A 228 -15.03 -2.55 -12.44
CA THR A 228 -16.36 -1.95 -12.27
C THR A 228 -16.74 -1.12 -13.51
N LEU A 229 -18.04 -0.91 -13.73
CA LEU A 229 -18.50 0.00 -14.79
C LEU A 229 -17.91 1.43 -14.63
N SER A 230 -17.88 1.96 -13.41
CA SER A 230 -17.32 3.29 -13.14
C SER A 230 -15.83 3.38 -13.48
N ALA A 231 -15.06 2.34 -13.18
CA ALA A 231 -13.65 2.29 -13.55
C ALA A 231 -13.49 2.27 -15.08
N VAL A 232 -14.27 1.49 -15.84
CA VAL A 232 -14.19 1.49 -17.31
C VAL A 232 -14.53 2.87 -17.91
N VAL A 233 -15.55 3.55 -17.38
CA VAL A 233 -15.90 4.93 -17.78
C VAL A 233 -14.72 5.88 -17.54
N THR A 234 -14.12 5.79 -16.35
CA THR A 234 -13.03 6.67 -15.94
C THR A 234 -11.75 6.42 -16.74
N LEU A 235 -11.40 5.15 -16.97
CA LEU A 235 -10.28 4.76 -17.82
C LEU A 235 -10.45 5.24 -19.26
N GLN A 236 -11.68 5.25 -19.78
CA GLN A 236 -11.94 5.82 -21.10
C GLN A 236 -11.65 7.32 -21.12
N SER A 237 -12.11 8.05 -20.11
CA SER A 237 -11.81 9.48 -19.96
C SER A 237 -10.31 9.74 -19.85
N PHE A 238 -9.59 8.95 -19.06
CA PHE A 238 -8.13 9.06 -18.94
C PHE A 238 -7.43 8.84 -20.29
N ALA A 239 -7.83 7.81 -21.05
CA ALA A 239 -7.30 7.55 -22.38
C ALA A 239 -7.61 8.68 -23.37
N GLN A 240 -8.82 9.24 -23.34
CA GLN A 240 -9.19 10.40 -24.16
C GLN A 240 -8.36 11.65 -23.82
N ASN A 241 -7.93 11.79 -22.56
CA ASN A 241 -7.05 12.86 -22.10
C ASN A 241 -5.55 12.55 -22.27
N GLY A 242 -5.22 11.48 -23.01
CA GLY A 242 -3.86 11.18 -23.45
C GLY A 242 -3.09 10.18 -22.60
N LEU A 243 -3.66 9.65 -21.51
CA LEU A 243 -2.99 8.60 -20.72
C LEU A 243 -3.00 7.26 -21.47
N PRO A 244 -1.85 6.60 -21.71
CA PRO A 244 -1.83 5.22 -22.17
C PRO A 244 -2.54 4.30 -21.17
N VAL A 245 -3.60 3.63 -21.62
CA VAL A 245 -4.29 2.57 -20.86
C VAL A 245 -3.96 1.23 -21.50
N ILE A 246 -3.33 0.33 -20.75
CA ILE A 246 -2.82 -0.94 -21.25
C ILE A 246 -3.68 -2.07 -20.67
N LEU A 247 -4.34 -2.82 -21.56
CA LEU A 247 -5.03 -4.05 -21.20
C LEU A 247 -4.09 -5.22 -21.45
N SER A 248 -3.58 -5.81 -20.38
CA SER A 248 -2.54 -6.86 -20.43
C SER A 248 -3.17 -8.25 -20.34
N GLY A 249 -2.76 -9.15 -21.23
CA GLY A 249 -3.20 -10.55 -21.24
C GLY A 249 -4.63 -10.78 -21.72
N GLY A 250 -5.32 -9.75 -22.23
CA GLY A 250 -6.70 -9.84 -22.69
C GLY A 250 -7.57 -8.68 -22.23
N VAL A 251 -8.89 -8.90 -22.22
CA VAL A 251 -9.88 -7.89 -21.82
C VAL A 251 -10.40 -8.21 -20.41
N PRO A 252 -10.49 -7.22 -19.50
CA PRO A 252 -10.97 -7.44 -18.14
C PRO A 252 -12.45 -7.87 -18.11
N LYS A 253 -12.82 -8.55 -17.03
CA LYS A 253 -14.19 -9.04 -16.79
C LYS A 253 -15.00 -8.05 -15.95
N TYR A 254 -16.32 -8.26 -15.91
CA TYR A 254 -17.24 -7.40 -15.15
C TYR A 254 -17.17 -7.66 -13.64
N TYR A 255 -16.96 -6.60 -12.85
CA TYR A 255 -17.11 -6.61 -11.39
C TYR A 255 -18.49 -6.08 -10.99
N SER A 256 -19.29 -6.91 -10.34
CA SER A 256 -20.62 -6.53 -9.84
C SER A 256 -20.53 -5.62 -8.62
N THR A 257 -21.29 -4.52 -8.60
CA THR A 257 -21.39 -3.60 -7.46
C THR A 257 -22.81 -3.58 -6.88
N LYS A 258 -22.96 -3.10 -5.65
CA LYS A 258 -24.25 -3.02 -4.94
C LYS A 258 -25.35 -2.32 -5.75
N ASP A 259 -24.99 -1.31 -6.54
CA ASP A 259 -25.92 -0.51 -7.33
C ASP A 259 -26.44 -1.24 -8.58
N GLY A 260 -26.05 -2.51 -8.78
CA GLY A 260 -26.58 -3.35 -9.84
C GLY A 260 -26.25 -2.79 -11.22
N ALA A 261 -25.01 -2.33 -11.43
CA ALA A 261 -24.58 -1.88 -12.75
C ALA A 261 -24.93 -2.95 -13.79
N ASP A 262 -25.66 -2.55 -14.82
CA ASP A 262 -26.12 -3.47 -15.86
C ASP A 262 -24.90 -4.00 -16.61
N LYS A 263 -24.69 -5.32 -16.57
CA LYS A 263 -23.60 -6.00 -17.29
C LYS A 263 -23.60 -5.61 -18.78
N THR A 264 -24.77 -5.37 -19.36
CA THR A 264 -24.93 -4.88 -20.74
C THR A 264 -24.35 -3.48 -20.93
N LYS A 265 -24.54 -2.58 -19.95
CA LYS A 265 -23.91 -1.25 -19.95
C LYS A 265 -22.39 -1.36 -19.83
N PHE A 266 -21.90 -2.25 -18.96
CA PHE A 266 -20.48 -2.54 -18.85
C PHE A 266 -19.90 -3.04 -20.18
N GLU A 267 -20.50 -4.04 -20.82
CA GLU A 267 -20.02 -4.60 -22.09
C GLU A 267 -20.00 -3.55 -23.21
N ARG A 268 -21.03 -2.70 -23.28
CA ARG A 268 -21.09 -1.57 -24.21
C ARG A 268 -19.96 -0.57 -23.94
N GLN A 269 -19.76 -0.20 -22.68
CA GLN A 269 -18.77 0.78 -22.28
C GLN A 269 -17.34 0.27 -22.46
N LEU A 270 -17.10 -1.01 -22.17
CA LEU A 270 -15.85 -1.69 -22.43
C LEU A 270 -15.55 -1.74 -23.93
N SER A 271 -16.55 -2.00 -24.76
CA SER A 271 -16.40 -1.93 -26.23
C SER A 271 -16.00 -0.53 -26.71
N ASN A 272 -16.50 0.53 -26.07
CA ASN A 272 -16.10 1.91 -26.36
C ASN A 272 -14.66 2.20 -25.91
N LEU A 273 -14.27 1.74 -24.71
CA LEU A 273 -12.90 1.84 -24.22
C LEU A 273 -11.93 1.20 -25.23
N LEU A 274 -12.22 -0.02 -25.68
CA LEU A 274 -11.38 -0.75 -26.65
C LEU A 274 -11.16 -0.03 -27.99
N ARG A 275 -12.02 0.93 -28.36
CA ARG A 275 -11.90 1.73 -29.59
C ARG A 275 -11.24 3.09 -29.36
N THR A 276 -10.88 3.40 -28.12
CA THR A 276 -10.27 4.70 -27.76
C THR A 276 -8.78 4.69 -28.11
N LYS A 277 -8.30 5.78 -28.73
CA LYS A 277 -6.97 5.85 -29.38
C LYS A 277 -5.78 5.46 -28.49
N ASN A 278 -5.78 5.87 -27.21
CA ASN A 278 -4.70 5.58 -26.27
C ASN A 278 -4.93 4.30 -25.44
N VAL A 279 -5.79 3.40 -25.91
CA VAL A 279 -5.99 2.09 -25.31
C VAL A 279 -5.20 1.05 -26.10
N HIS A 280 -4.29 0.37 -25.42
CA HIS A 280 -3.39 -0.63 -25.98
C HIS A 280 -3.76 -2.01 -25.43
N ARG A 281 -3.62 -3.04 -26.25
CA ARG A 281 -3.81 -4.43 -25.85
C ARG A 281 -2.51 -5.18 -26.06
N VAL A 282 -2.07 -5.90 -25.05
CA VAL A 282 -0.86 -6.72 -25.09
C VAL A 282 -1.27 -8.16 -24.77
N GLY A 283 -0.73 -9.13 -25.52
CA GLY A 283 -0.99 -10.55 -25.28
C GLY A 283 -0.35 -11.03 -23.97
N LEU A 284 -0.65 -12.27 -23.57
CA LEU A 284 0.14 -12.96 -22.55
C LEU A 284 1.51 -13.28 -23.17
N LEU A 285 2.59 -12.89 -22.49
CA LEU A 285 3.95 -13.37 -22.78
C LEU A 285 4.06 -14.86 -22.44
#